data_AF-A0A086XQM5-F1
#
_entry.id   AF-A0A086XQM5-F1
#
_cell.length_a   1.000
_cell.length_b   1.000
_cell.length_c   1.000
_cell.angle_alpha   90.00
_cell.angle_beta   90.00
_cell.angle_gamma   90.00
#
_symmetry.space_group_name_H-M   'P 1'
#
loop_
_entity.id
_entity.type
_entity.pdbx_description
1 polymer ?
#
loop_
_entity_poly.entity_id
_entity_poly.type
_entity_poly.pdbx_seq_one_letter_code
_entity_poly.pdbx_strand_id
1 'polypeptide(L)'
;MADVTGTLHREFGGKTYALRLTMRDIATLQGDYGDDLGGWLSETPPRILNFGFAVDVISLAVSRGSKIAERREADEIADELFTADRELFTAVMSATFASEAAANGDASGNGAAPADQAQV
;
A
#
# COMPACT_ATOMS: atom_id res chain seq x y z
N MET A 1 0.21 2.10 -10.33
CA MET A 1 1.42 1.34 -9.95
C MET A 1 1.82 1.78 -8.55
N ALA A 2 2.37 0.88 -7.74
CA ALA A 2 3.03 1.25 -6.49
C ALA A 2 4.48 1.64 -6.80
N ASP A 3 4.95 2.73 -6.24
CA ASP A 3 6.37 3.08 -6.31
C ASP A 3 7.18 2.18 -5.37
N VAL A 4 8.50 2.11 -5.59
CA VAL A 4 9.48 1.31 -4.80
C VAL A 4 9.35 1.56 -3.28
N THR A 5 8.79 2.69 -2.89
CA THR A 5 8.53 3.08 -1.49
C THR A 5 7.24 2.50 -0.89
N GLY A 6 6.52 1.62 -1.60
CA GLY A 6 5.22 1.09 -1.18
C GLY A 6 4.10 2.12 -1.23
N THR A 7 4.25 3.16 -2.06
CA THR A 7 3.28 4.26 -2.20
C THR A 7 2.44 4.04 -3.45
N LEU A 8 1.12 4.04 -3.31
CA LEU A 8 0.18 3.94 -4.41
C LEU A 8 -0.34 5.33 -4.78
N HIS A 9 -0.48 5.58 -6.07
CA HIS A 9 -1.16 6.76 -6.57
C HIS A 9 -2.52 6.38 -7.17
N ARG A 10 -3.57 7.10 -6.78
CA ARG A 10 -4.95 6.93 -7.25
C ARG A 10 -5.55 8.27 -7.61
N GLU A 11 -6.20 8.33 -8.77
CA GLU A 11 -6.94 9.52 -9.19
C GLU A 11 -8.40 9.40 -8.78
N PHE A 12 -8.92 10.44 -8.15
CA PHE A 12 -10.33 10.55 -7.79
C PHE A 12 -10.75 12.02 -7.72
N GLY A 13 -11.92 12.35 -8.27
CA GLY A 13 -12.43 13.73 -8.29
C GLY A 13 -11.48 14.73 -8.98
N GLY A 14 -10.71 14.27 -9.97
CA GLY A 14 -9.72 15.11 -10.67
C GLY A 14 -8.45 15.44 -9.86
N LYS A 15 -8.24 14.80 -8.71
CA LYS A 15 -7.03 14.91 -7.89
C LYS A 15 -6.33 13.56 -7.81
N THR A 16 -5.00 13.58 -7.74
CA THR A 16 -4.20 12.38 -7.48
C THR A 16 -3.89 12.30 -5.99
N TYR A 17 -4.38 11.25 -5.34
CA TYR A 17 -4.09 10.91 -3.96
C TYR A 17 -2.96 9.87 -3.89
N ALA A 18 -2.01 10.12 -3.01
CA ALA A 18 -0.99 9.15 -2.62
C ALA A 18 -1.47 8.38 -1.37
N LEU A 19 -1.37 7.06 -1.42
CA LEU A 19 -1.70 6.14 -0.34
C LEU A 19 -0.44 5.38 0.07
N ARG A 20 -0.10 5.43 1.36
CA ARG A 20 1.06 4.73 1.91
C ARG A 20 0.80 4.38 3.36
N LEU A 21 0.99 3.13 3.75
CA LEU A 21 1.03 2.75 5.16
C LEU A 21 2.47 2.75 5.66
N THR A 22 2.64 3.10 6.93
CA THR A 22 3.88 2.88 7.68
C THR A 22 3.65 1.84 8.77
N MET A 23 4.74 1.28 9.30
CA MET A 23 4.65 0.35 10.44
C MET A 23 3.99 0.98 11.68
N ARG A 24 4.07 2.31 11.85
CA ARG A 24 3.33 3.01 12.90
C ARG A 24 1.84 2.96 12.66
N ASP A 25 1.41 3.13 11.41
CA ASP A 25 -0.01 3.09 11.05
C ASP A 25 -0.56 1.65 11.21
N ILE A 26 0.26 0.63 10.89
CA ILE A 26 -0.06 -0.78 11.20
C ILE A 26 -0.20 -1.01 12.71
N ALA A 27 0.72 -0.48 13.53
CA ALA A 27 0.62 -0.60 14.99
C ALA A 27 -0.62 0.10 15.55
N THR A 28 -1.05 1.22 14.98
CA THR A 28 -2.33 1.86 15.30
C THR A 28 -3.49 0.92 15.01
N LEU A 29 -3.53 0.32 13.82
CA LEU A 29 -4.57 -0.64 13.45
C LEU A 29 -4.59 -1.87 14.39
N GLN A 30 -3.42 -2.38 14.81
CA GLN A 30 -3.36 -3.46 15.80
C GLN A 30 -3.93 -3.04 17.17
N GLY A 31 -3.70 -1.79 17.58
CA GLY A 31 -4.29 -1.25 18.80
C GLY A 31 -5.82 -1.20 18.77
N ASP A 32 -6.39 -0.87 17.60
CA ASP A 32 -7.84 -0.68 17.43
C ASP A 32 -8.58 -1.99 17.11
N TYR A 33 -7.96 -2.90 16.37
CA TYR A 33 -8.57 -4.12 15.83
C TYR A 33 -8.01 -5.43 16.40
N GLY A 34 -6.99 -5.37 17.26
CA GLY A 34 -6.32 -6.53 17.84
C GLY A 34 -5.20 -7.10 16.95
N ASP A 35 -4.49 -8.09 17.50
CA ASP A 35 -3.30 -8.69 16.88
C ASP A 35 -3.59 -9.38 15.53
N ASP A 36 -4.83 -9.79 15.29
CA ASP A 36 -5.27 -10.44 14.05
C ASP A 36 -5.83 -9.45 13.01
N LEU A 37 -5.74 -8.13 13.28
CA LEU A 37 -6.24 -7.06 12.42
C LEU A 37 -7.71 -7.25 12.03
N GLY A 38 -8.56 -7.51 13.01
CA GLY A 38 -10.00 -7.72 12.78
C GLY A 38 -10.29 -9.06 12.08
N GLY A 39 -9.47 -10.07 12.38
CA GLY A 39 -9.57 -11.43 11.81
C GLY A 39 -8.90 -11.60 10.44
N TRP A 40 -8.33 -10.56 9.84
CA TRP A 40 -7.73 -10.64 8.51
C TRP A 40 -6.45 -11.50 8.48
N LEU A 41 -5.67 -11.49 9.56
CA LEU A 41 -4.46 -12.31 9.71
C LEU A 41 -4.73 -13.67 10.39
N SER A 42 -5.99 -14.00 10.69
CA SER A 42 -6.33 -15.26 11.34
C SER A 42 -6.15 -16.45 10.39
N GLU A 43 -5.93 -17.65 10.93
CA GLU A 43 -5.84 -18.91 10.14
C GLU A 43 -7.11 -19.18 9.33
N THR A 44 -8.25 -18.63 9.77
CA THR A 44 -9.54 -18.73 9.07
C THR A 44 -10.12 -17.32 8.89
N PRO A 45 -9.66 -16.56 7.88
CA PRO A 45 -10.14 -15.21 7.65
C PRO A 45 -11.66 -15.17 7.48
N PRO A 46 -12.32 -14.09 7.92
CA PRO A 46 -13.77 -13.96 7.74
C PRO A 46 -14.12 -13.96 6.25
N ARG A 47 -15.23 -14.63 5.89
CA ARG A 47 -15.71 -14.68 4.49
C ARG A 47 -16.10 -13.31 3.95
N ILE A 48 -16.45 -12.39 4.85
CA ILE A 48 -16.83 -11.02 4.51
C ILE A 48 -15.78 -10.11 5.14
N LEU A 49 -15.20 -9.24 4.32
CA LEU A 49 -14.26 -8.22 4.77
C LEU A 49 -14.94 -7.31 5.80
N ASN A 50 -14.26 -7.04 6.91
CA ASN A 50 -14.68 -5.97 7.81
C ASN A 50 -14.49 -4.63 7.09
N PHE A 51 -15.59 -4.05 6.61
CA PHE A 51 -15.55 -2.80 5.85
C PHE A 51 -15.06 -1.62 6.68
N GLY A 52 -15.32 -1.60 8.00
CA GLY A 52 -14.78 -0.58 8.89
C GLY A 52 -13.25 -0.61 8.93
N PHE A 53 -12.69 -1.81 9.08
CA PHE A 53 -11.24 -2.01 9.00
C PHE A 53 -10.67 -1.58 7.64
N ALA A 54 -11.32 -1.95 6.54
CA ALA A 54 -10.87 -1.59 5.20
C ALA A 54 -10.84 -0.07 4.97
N VAL A 55 -11.87 0.65 5.42
CA VAL A 55 -11.93 2.12 5.35
C VAL A 55 -10.85 2.76 6.22
N ASP A 56 -10.63 2.27 7.45
CA ASP A 56 -9.59 2.79 8.33
C ASP A 56 -8.18 2.60 7.77
N VAL A 57 -7.92 1.45 7.14
CA VAL A 57 -6.65 1.18 6.44
C VAL A 57 -6.44 2.21 5.33
N ILE A 58 -7.45 2.46 4.50
CA ILE A 58 -7.36 3.42 3.39
C ILE A 58 -7.24 4.85 3.92
N SER A 59 -7.95 5.20 4.99
CA SER A 59 -7.89 6.51 5.66
C SER A 59 -6.49 6.82 6.19
N LEU A 60 -5.89 5.88 6.93
CA LEU A 60 -4.51 6.03 7.39
C LEU A 60 -3.53 6.11 6.22
N ALA A 61 -3.72 5.29 5.18
CA ALA A 61 -2.87 5.29 4.01
C ALA A 61 -2.92 6.62 3.25
N VAL A 62 -4.12 7.18 3.02
CA VAL A 62 -4.29 8.45 2.30
C VAL A 62 -3.84 9.64 3.15
N SER A 63 -4.13 9.64 4.45
CA SER A 63 -3.64 10.66 5.38
C SER A 63 -2.12 10.73 5.36
N ARG A 64 -1.46 9.58 5.44
CA ARG A 64 0.00 9.49 5.41
C ARG A 64 0.60 9.85 4.06
N GLY A 65 0.09 9.27 2.98
CA GLY A 65 0.64 9.43 1.64
C GLY A 65 0.41 10.83 1.07
N SER A 66 -0.81 11.36 1.24
CA SER A 66 -1.22 12.68 0.74
C SER A 66 -1.00 13.80 1.75
N LYS A 67 -0.49 13.49 2.96
CA LYS A 67 -0.23 14.43 4.06
C LYS A 67 -1.47 15.22 4.50
N ILE A 68 -2.62 14.55 4.54
CA ILE A 68 -3.87 15.14 5.03
C ILE A 68 -3.79 15.15 6.56
N ALA A 69 -3.86 16.35 7.15
CA ALA A 69 -3.68 16.56 8.59
C ALA A 69 -4.93 16.19 9.39
N GLU A 70 -6.11 16.45 8.85
CA GLU A 70 -7.39 16.22 9.52
C GLU A 70 -7.89 14.80 9.28
N ARG A 71 -8.10 14.04 10.36
CA ARG A 71 -8.56 12.65 10.27
C ARG A 71 -9.91 12.53 9.57
N ARG A 72 -10.84 13.45 9.88
CA ARG A 72 -12.18 13.45 9.27
C ARG A 72 -12.13 13.60 7.75
N GLU A 73 -11.25 14.46 7.25
CA GLU A 73 -11.08 14.66 5.80
C GLU A 73 -10.52 13.38 5.15
N ALA A 74 -9.57 12.72 5.80
CA ALA A 74 -9.04 11.44 5.31
C ALA A 74 -10.08 10.32 5.30
N ASP A 75 -10.97 10.27 6.30
CA ASP A 75 -12.05 9.28 6.37
C ASP A 75 -13.08 9.48 5.24
N GLU A 76 -13.47 10.73 4.98
CA GLU A 76 -14.40 11.07 3.88
C GLU A 76 -13.80 10.69 2.51
N ILE A 77 -12.52 11.00 2.28
CA ILE A 77 -11.82 10.62 1.03
C ILE A 77 -11.66 9.10 0.92
N ALA A 78 -11.36 8.41 2.03
CA ALA A 78 -11.19 6.96 2.04
C ALA A 78 -12.48 6.22 1.69
N ASP A 79 -13.62 6.67 2.23
CA ASP A 79 -14.93 6.10 1.91
C ASP A 79 -15.27 6.26 0.42
N GLU A 80 -15.05 7.45 -0.14
CA GLU A 80 -15.27 7.72 -1.56
C GLU A 80 -14.35 6.90 -2.46
N LEU A 81 -13.05 6.85 -2.13
CA LEU A 81 -12.05 6.07 -2.88
C LEU A 81 -12.38 4.57 -2.86
N PHE A 82 -12.73 4.04 -1.69
CA PHE A 82 -13.03 2.62 -1.54
C PHE A 82 -14.36 2.22 -2.17
N THR A 83 -15.35 3.13 -2.14
CA THR A 83 -16.61 2.97 -2.85
C THR A 83 -16.39 2.92 -4.37
N ALA A 84 -15.49 3.75 -4.89
CA ALA A 84 -15.15 3.80 -6.31
C ALA A 84 -14.28 2.62 -6.77
N ASP A 85 -13.35 2.15 -5.93
CA ASP A 85 -12.44 1.04 -6.20
C ASP A 85 -12.39 0.08 -5.01
N ARG A 86 -13.21 -0.98 -5.07
CA ARG A 86 -13.29 -2.00 -4.02
C ARG A 86 -12.02 -2.84 -3.88
N GLU A 87 -11.16 -2.86 -4.90
CA GLU A 87 -9.88 -3.57 -4.85
C GLU A 87 -8.77 -2.73 -4.20
N LEU A 88 -9.03 -1.45 -3.92
CA LEU A 88 -8.06 -0.52 -3.36
C LEU A 88 -7.47 -1.00 -2.03
N PHE A 89 -8.29 -1.58 -1.16
CA PHE A 89 -7.82 -2.16 0.11
C PHE A 89 -6.73 -3.22 -0.14
N THR A 90 -7.01 -4.20 -0.99
CA THR A 90 -6.05 -5.27 -1.33
C THR A 90 -4.79 -4.69 -1.95
N ALA A 91 -4.94 -3.68 -2.83
CA ALA A 91 -3.81 -3.00 -3.45
C ALA A 91 -2.92 -2.31 -2.41
N VAL A 92 -3.50 -1.55 -1.47
CA VAL A 92 -2.79 -0.85 -0.39
C VAL A 92 -2.05 -1.83 0.51
N MET A 93 -2.71 -2.90 0.92
CA MET A 93 -2.08 -3.94 1.74
C MET A 93 -0.94 -4.62 0.99
N SER A 94 -1.15 -5.01 -0.27
CA SER A 94 -0.11 -5.58 -1.12
C SER A 94 1.08 -4.64 -1.27
N ALA A 95 0.86 -3.35 -1.56
CA ALA A 95 1.94 -2.37 -1.69
C ALA A 95 2.74 -2.16 -0.40
N THR A 96 2.09 -2.31 0.76
CA THR A 96 2.71 -2.16 2.08
C THR A 96 3.67 -3.31 2.39
N PHE A 97 3.27 -4.54 2.08
CA PHE A 97 4.06 -5.75 2.38
C PHE A 97 4.95 -6.22 1.21
N ALA A 98 4.69 -5.77 -0.02
CA ALA A 98 5.49 -6.12 -1.20
C ALA A 98 6.92 -5.55 -1.16
N SER A 99 7.21 -4.57 -0.28
CA SER A 99 8.54 -3.94 -0.22
C SER A 99 9.67 -4.89 0.25
N GLU A 100 9.35 -6.05 0.85
CA GLU A 100 10.37 -7.05 1.19
C GLU A 100 10.77 -7.93 -0.01
N ALA A 101 9.91 -8.10 -1.02
CA ALA A 101 10.23 -8.95 -2.18
C ALA A 101 11.11 -8.24 -3.22
N ALA A 102 11.07 -6.90 -3.29
CA ALA A 102 11.86 -6.12 -4.26
C ALA A 102 13.26 -5.73 -3.75
N ALA A 103 13.53 -5.84 -2.44
CA ALA A 103 14.83 -5.53 -1.85
C ALA A 103 15.88 -6.64 -2.04
N ASN A 104 15.45 -7.87 -2.34
CA ASN A 104 16.32 -8.97 -2.78
C ASN A 104 16.35 -9.08 -4.31
N GLY A 105 16.42 -7.94 -5.00
CA GLY A 105 16.79 -7.90 -6.40
C GLY A 105 18.22 -8.42 -6.54
N ASP A 106 18.33 -9.71 -6.88
CA ASP A 106 19.51 -10.31 -7.46
C ASP A 106 20.09 -9.32 -8.49
N ALA A 107 21.21 -8.70 -8.11
CA ALA A 107 22.10 -8.04 -9.05
C ALA A 107 22.80 -9.13 -9.87
N SER A 108 22.02 -9.87 -10.67
CA SER A 108 22.54 -10.80 -11.65
C SER A 108 23.09 -9.99 -12.82
N GLY A 109 24.37 -9.67 -12.72
CA GLY A 109 25.29 -9.76 -13.84
C GLY A 109 25.02 -8.81 -15.00
N ASN A 110 25.65 -7.64 -14.91
CA ASN A 110 26.08 -6.85 -16.05
C ASN A 110 26.77 -7.74 -17.10
N GLY A 111 26.07 -8.02 -18.21
CA GLY A 111 26.54 -8.92 -19.26
C GLY A 111 26.04 -8.53 -20.63
N ALA A 112 26.03 -7.22 -20.95
CA ALA A 112 25.83 -6.79 -22.33
C ALA A 112 26.49 -5.43 -22.59
N ALA A 113 27.65 -5.47 -23.24
CA ALA A 113 28.04 -4.66 -24.41
C ALA A 113 29.55 -4.82 -24.68
N PRO A 114 30.08 -4.44 -25.86
CA PRO A 114 29.79 -4.92 -27.20
C PRO A 114 31.09 -5.45 -27.86
N ALA A 115 31.00 -5.83 -29.13
CA ALA A 115 32.12 -6.29 -29.94
C ALA A 115 33.18 -5.22 -30.23
N ASP A 116 34.41 -5.71 -30.50
CA ASP A 116 35.49 -5.14 -31.34
C ASP A 116 36.62 -4.30 -30.66
N GLN A 117 37.86 -4.85 -30.62
CA GLN A 117 39.04 -4.34 -31.36
C GLN A 117 40.40 -4.97 -30.92
N ALA A 118 41.17 -5.39 -31.94
CA ALA A 118 42.63 -5.27 -32.15
C ALA A 118 43.72 -6.11 -31.40
N GLN A 119 44.45 -6.90 -32.21
CA GLN A 119 45.93 -7.11 -32.31
C GLN A 119 46.79 -7.39 -31.06
N VAL A 120 47.51 -8.53 -31.04
CA VAL A 120 48.95 -8.72 -31.40
C VAL A 120 49.18 -10.17 -31.80
#